data_AF-A0A9D8DAJ5-F1
#
_entry.id   AF-A0A9D8DAJ5-F1
#
_cell.length_a   1.000
_cell.length_b   1.000
_cell.length_c   1.000
_cell.angle_alpha   90.00
_cell.angle_beta   90.00
_cell.angle_gamma   90.00
#
_symmetry.space_group_name_H-M   'P 1'
#
loop_
_entity.id
_entity.type
_entity.pdbx_description
1 polymer ?
#
loop_
_entity_poly.entity_id
_entity_poly.type
_entity_poly.pdbx_seq_one_letter_code
_entity_poly.pdbx_strand_id
1 'polypeptide(L)'
;MLKRFQRALDLSVARSIPIWSQIEKSFHEKVTAVEQEIGATEVAAKVAQLLGVPTGSPALTTLRVYRGIDRRIIEVALSVHPASRFTYRTELKLEYPADDEGLKT
;
A
#
# COMPACT_ATOMS: atom_id res chain seq x y z
N MET A 1 19.12 16.34 1.69
CA MET A 1 19.39 15.27 0.70
C MET A 1 18.08 14.64 0.19
N LEU A 2 17.06 15.43 -0.23
CA LEU A 2 15.75 14.86 -0.66
C LEU A 2 15.01 15.71 -1.73
N LYS A 3 15.71 16.52 -2.53
CA LYS A 3 15.05 17.43 -3.50
C LYS A 3 14.44 16.73 -4.73
N ARG A 4 14.89 15.51 -5.08
CA ARG A 4 14.53 14.85 -6.36
C ARG A 4 13.04 14.50 -6.48
N PHE A 5 12.38 14.18 -5.36
CA PHE A 5 11.01 13.64 -5.38
C PHE A 5 9.95 14.58 -4.78
N GLN A 6 10.32 15.80 -4.37
CA GLN A 6 9.41 16.75 -3.74
C GLN A 6 8.19 17.06 -4.62
N ARG A 7 8.41 17.25 -5.92
CA ARG A 7 7.32 17.54 -6.88
C ARG A 7 6.33 16.39 -7.04
N ALA A 8 6.78 15.14 -6.92
CA ALA A 8 5.91 13.97 -6.99
C ALA A 8 5.05 13.84 -5.71
N LEU A 9 5.62 14.19 -4.55
CA LEU A 9 4.91 14.25 -3.27
C LEU A 9 3.79 15.31 -3.31
N ASP A 10 4.10 16.52 -3.77
CA ASP A 10 3.15 17.64 -3.81
C ASP A 10 1.95 17.34 -4.72
N LEU A 11 2.19 16.70 -5.87
CA LEU A 11 1.14 16.35 -6.83
C LEU A 11 0.28 15.16 -6.35
N SER A 12 0.82 14.28 -5.52
CA SER A 12 0.04 13.17 -4.95
C SER A 12 -0.98 13.66 -3.93
N VAL A 13 -0.57 14.58 -3.05
CA VAL A 13 -1.46 15.20 -2.05
C VAL A 13 -2.56 16.03 -2.73
N ALA A 14 -2.24 16.72 -3.83
CA ALA A 14 -3.19 17.63 -4.48
C ALA A 14 -4.20 16.94 -5.43
N ARG A 15 -3.88 15.76 -5.97
CA ARG A 15 -4.68 15.14 -7.07
C ARG A 15 -5.03 13.67 -6.86
N SER A 16 -4.72 13.08 -5.70
CA SER A 16 -4.86 11.64 -5.45
C SER A 16 -4.18 10.76 -6.51
N ILE A 17 -3.10 11.26 -7.12
CA ILE A 17 -2.29 10.49 -8.08
C ILE A 17 -1.20 9.75 -7.29
N PRO A 18 -1.00 8.44 -7.48
CA PRO A 18 0.08 7.71 -6.80
C PRO A 18 1.46 8.29 -7.12
N ILE A 19 2.32 8.46 -6.12
CA ILE A 19 3.67 9.06 -6.26
C ILE A 19 4.51 8.26 -7.28
N TRP A 20 4.52 6.93 -7.18
CA TRP A 20 5.25 6.06 -8.11
C TRP A 20 4.89 6.32 -9.57
N SER A 21 3.59 6.51 -9.88
CA SER A 21 3.13 6.76 -11.25
C SER A 21 3.65 8.08 -11.82
N GLN A 22 3.98 9.03 -10.94
CA GLN A 22 4.60 10.29 -11.33
C GLN A 22 6.11 10.16 -11.46
N ILE A 23 6.74 9.32 -10.64
CA ILE A 23 8.16 9.00 -10.75
C ILE A 23 8.44 8.33 -12.10
N GLU A 24 7.60 7.37 -12.51
CA GLU A 24 7.76 6.72 -13.82
C GLU A 24 7.70 7.73 -14.97
N LYS A 25 6.69 8.62 -14.94
CA LYS A 25 6.52 9.66 -15.97
C LYS A 25 7.65 10.68 -16.01
N SER A 26 8.22 11.02 -14.87
CA SER A 26 9.17 12.15 -14.76
C SER A 26 10.64 11.71 -14.86
N PHE A 27 10.95 10.44 -14.57
CA PHE A 27 12.32 9.96 -14.41
C PHE A 27 12.66 8.72 -15.25
N HIS A 28 11.76 8.26 -16.13
CA HIS A 28 11.94 7.03 -16.93
C HIS A 28 12.24 5.77 -16.10
N GLU A 29 11.91 5.80 -14.80
CA GLU A 29 11.94 4.63 -13.93
C GLU A 29 10.69 3.78 -14.20
N LYS A 30 10.77 2.47 -13.96
CA LYS A 30 9.60 1.57 -14.07
C LYS A 30 9.46 0.78 -12.78
N VAL A 31 8.29 0.82 -12.17
CA VAL A 31 7.93 -0.07 -11.06
C VAL A 31 7.74 -1.47 -11.63
N THR A 32 8.49 -2.42 -11.10
CA THR A 32 8.46 -3.83 -11.49
C THR A 32 7.78 -4.71 -10.45
N ALA A 33 7.73 -4.26 -9.20
CA ALA A 33 7.07 -4.98 -8.12
C ALA A 33 6.52 -4.03 -7.04
N VAL A 34 5.45 -4.47 -6.38
CA VAL A 34 4.93 -3.84 -5.16
C VAL A 34 4.83 -4.93 -4.10
N GLU A 35 5.59 -4.78 -3.02
CA GLU A 35 5.44 -5.59 -1.81
C GLU A 35 4.49 -4.85 -0.88
N GLN A 36 3.38 -5.50 -0.49
CA GLN A 36 2.40 -4.94 0.42
C GLN A 36 2.27 -5.79 1.68
N GLU A 37 2.44 -5.16 2.83
CA GLU A 37 2.17 -5.75 4.15
C GLU A 37 0.96 -5.05 4.77
N ILE A 38 0.02 -5.82 5.30
CA ILE A 38 -1.13 -5.34 6.05
C ILE A 38 -0.97 -5.80 7.50
N GLY A 39 -0.95 -4.85 8.43
CA GLY A 39 -0.76 -5.11 9.85
C GLY A 39 -1.91 -4.54 10.68
N ALA A 40 -2.09 -5.06 11.89
CA ALA A 40 -2.92 -4.44 12.91
C ALA A 40 -2.05 -3.57 13.83
N THR A 41 -2.56 -2.41 14.24
CA THR A 41 -1.84 -1.48 15.12
C THR A 41 -2.79 -0.69 16.01
N GLU A 42 -2.22 0.02 16.97
CA GLU A 42 -2.89 1.10 17.70
C GLU A 42 -2.46 2.47 17.15
N VAL A 43 -3.39 3.41 17.04
CA VAL A 43 -3.09 4.74 16.51
C VAL A 43 -2.33 5.57 17.56
N ALA A 44 -1.06 5.87 17.28
CA ALA A 44 -0.23 6.76 18.09
C ALA A 44 -0.81 8.18 18.17
N ALA A 45 -0.59 8.89 19.28
CA ALA A 45 -1.26 10.16 19.60
C ALA A 45 -1.19 11.22 18.48
N LYS A 46 -0.02 11.40 17.86
CA LYS A 46 0.17 12.38 16.78
C LYS A 46 -0.67 12.05 15.54
N VAL A 47 -0.80 10.76 15.23
CA VAL A 47 -1.62 10.28 14.09
C VAL A 47 -3.10 10.34 14.45
N ALA A 48 -3.46 10.04 15.70
CA ALA A 48 -4.83 10.07 16.20
C ALA A 48 -5.46 11.47 16.04
N GLN A 49 -4.69 12.52 16.37
CA GLN A 49 -5.09 13.91 16.17
C GLN A 49 -5.39 14.23 14.70
N LEU A 50 -4.49 13.84 13.79
CA LEU A 50 -4.66 14.07 12.35
C LEU A 50 -5.85 13.30 11.76
N LEU A 51 -6.12 12.11 12.31
CA LEU A 51 -7.20 11.24 11.87
C LEU A 51 -8.53 11.51 12.58
N GLY A 52 -8.57 12.36 13.61
CA GLY A 52 -9.78 12.66 14.37
C GLY A 52 -10.34 11.44 15.14
N VAL A 53 -9.47 10.60 15.69
CA VAL A 53 -9.84 9.41 16.48
C VAL A 53 -9.17 9.43 17.85
N PRO A 54 -9.66 8.68 18.85
CA PRO A 54 -8.95 8.52 20.12
C PRO A 54 -7.55 7.94 19.94
N THR A 55 -6.61 8.35 20.80
CA THR A 55 -5.29 7.69 20.88
C THR A 55 -5.47 6.24 21.33
N GLY A 56 -4.70 5.32 20.74
CA GLY A 56 -4.84 3.89 21.03
C GLY A 56 -5.97 3.21 20.27
N SER A 57 -6.74 3.93 19.44
CA SER A 57 -7.78 3.30 18.61
C SER A 57 -7.17 2.18 17.74
N PRO A 58 -7.87 1.04 17.54
CA PRO A 58 -7.45 0.03 16.60
C PRO A 58 -7.40 0.57 15.16
N ALA A 59 -6.38 0.18 14.41
CA ALA A 59 -6.22 0.54 13.02
C ALA A 59 -5.54 -0.59 12.23
N LEU A 60 -5.69 -0.53 10.91
CA LEU A 60 -4.87 -1.27 9.98
C LEU A 60 -3.73 -0.39 9.48
N THR A 61 -2.52 -0.95 9.38
CA THR A 61 -1.41 -0.36 8.65
C THR A 61 -1.28 -1.02 7.29
N THR A 62 -0.89 -0.24 6.30
CA THR A 62 -0.44 -0.78 5.01
C THR A 62 0.93 -0.22 4.70
N LEU A 63 1.94 -1.09 4.66
CA LEU A 63 3.28 -0.77 4.18
C LEU A 63 3.39 -1.24 2.73
N ARG A 64 3.69 -0.31 1.81
CA ARG A 64 3.89 -0.59 0.39
C ARG A 64 5.29 -0.20 0.00
N VAL A 65 6.06 -1.16 -0.52
CA VAL A 65 7.40 -0.94 -1.07
C VAL A 65 7.33 -1.14 -2.58
N TYR A 66 7.50 -0.03 -3.31
CA TYR A 66 7.54 -0.02 -4.77
C TYR A 66 8.99 -0.18 -5.21
N ARG A 67 9.27 -1.24 -5.97
CA ARG A 67 10.61 -1.55 -6.48
C ARG A 67 10.66 -1.40 -7.99
N GLY A 68 11.80 -0.94 -8.49
CA GLY A 68 12.11 -0.88 -9.91
C GLY A 68 13.05 -1.98 -10.36
N ILE A 69 13.72 -1.75 -11.50
CA ILE A 69 14.75 -2.64 -12.03
C ILE A 69 15.84 -2.88 -10.97
N ASP A 70 16.38 -4.10 -10.95
CA ASP A 70 17.39 -4.55 -9.98
C ASP A 70 16.97 -4.42 -8.50
N ARG A 71 15.66 -4.50 -8.23
CA ARG A 71 15.05 -4.39 -6.88
C ARG A 71 15.29 -3.05 -6.17
N ARG A 72 15.69 -2.02 -6.90
CA ARG A 72 15.88 -0.67 -6.35
C ARG A 72 14.57 -0.14 -5.76
N ILE A 73 14.61 0.38 -4.54
CA ILE A 73 13.44 1.02 -3.92
C ILE A 73 13.17 2.36 -4.61
N ILE A 74 11.97 2.51 -5.15
CA ILE A 74 11.47 3.75 -5.77
C ILE A 74 10.68 4.56 -4.74
N GLU A 75 9.77 3.90 -4.02
CA GLU A 75 8.89 4.52 -3.03
C GLU A 75 8.60 3.56 -1.88
N VAL A 76 8.50 4.09 -0.67
CA VAL A 76 7.92 3.38 0.48
C VAL A 76 6.78 4.22 1.03
N ALA A 77 5.60 3.63 1.12
CA ALA A 77 4.41 4.27 1.65
C ALA A 77 3.89 3.51 2.87
N LEU A 78 3.77 4.20 4.01
CA LEU A 78 3.09 3.71 5.20
C LEU A 78 1.77 4.47 5.35
N SER A 79 0.65 3.74 5.37
CA SER A 79 -0.69 4.29 5.60
C SER A 79 -1.27 3.71 6.88
N VAL A 80 -2.01 4.53 7.64
CA VAL A 80 -2.74 4.12 8.85
C VAL A 80 -4.23 4.36 8.61
N HIS A 81 -5.03 3.32 8.80
CA HIS A 81 -6.46 3.30 8.53
C HIS A 81 -7.25 2.97 9.81
N PRO A 82 -7.96 3.94 10.42
CA PRO A 82 -8.74 3.68 11.63
C PRO A 82 -9.85 2.65 11.37
N ALA A 83 -10.01 1.71 12.31
CA ALA A 83 -10.98 0.62 12.18
C ALA A 83 -12.44 1.10 12.05
N SER A 84 -12.75 2.31 12.52
CA SER A 84 -14.10 2.88 12.48
C SER A 84 -14.64 3.19 11.08
N ARG A 85 -13.76 3.25 10.06
CA ARG A 85 -14.13 3.74 8.72
C ARG A 85 -13.36 3.11 7.57
N PHE A 86 -12.69 1.99 7.82
CA PHE A 86 -11.93 1.29 6.78
C PHE A 86 -12.07 -0.21 6.93
N THR A 87 -12.38 -0.87 5.82
CA THR A 87 -12.47 -2.33 5.72
C THR A 87 -11.62 -2.78 4.54
N TYR A 88 -10.75 -3.75 4.78
CA TYR A 88 -10.02 -4.45 3.72
C TYR A 88 -10.68 -5.80 3.44
N ARG A 89 -10.93 -6.10 2.16
CA ARG A 89 -11.52 -7.36 1.71
C ARG A 89 -10.67 -7.93 0.58
N THR A 90 -10.39 -9.22 0.65
CA THR A 90 -9.77 -9.99 -0.42
C THR A 90 -10.58 -11.26 -0.65
N GLU A 91 -10.87 -11.54 -1.92
CA GLU A 91 -11.44 -12.81 -2.36
C GLU A 91 -10.34 -13.57 -3.10
N LEU A 92 -10.03 -14.79 -2.66
CA LEU A 92 -9.08 -15.67 -3.33
C LEU A 92 -9.89 -16.83 -3.93
N LYS A 93 -9.78 -17.01 -5.24
CA LYS A 93 -10.42 -18.13 -5.94
C LYS A 93 -9.37 -19.19 -6.21
N LEU A 94 -9.70 -20.42 -5.84
CA LEU A 94 -8.86 -21.58 -6.11
C LEU A 94 -9.30 -22.16 -7.46
N GLU A 95 -8.34 -22.34 -8.37
CA GLU A 95 -8.54 -23.13 -9.57
C GLU A 95 -8.10 -24.56 -9.26
N TYR A 96 -9.01 -25.51 -9.43
CA TYR A 96 -8.69 -26.93 -9.37
C TYR A 96 -8.38 -27.41 -10.80
N PRO A 97 -7.33 -28.21 -11.01
CA PRO A 97 -7.19 -28.95 -12.25
C PRO A 97 -8.47 -29.75 -12.49
N ALA A 98 -8.93 -29.85 -13.74
CA ALA A 98 -10.04 -30.73 -14.06
C ALA A 98 -9.71 -32.15 -13.57
N ASP A 99 -10.61 -32.72 -12.78
CA ASP A 99 -10.43 -34.02 -12.12
C ASP A 99 -10.01 -35.08 -13.15
N ASP A 100 -8.76 -35.53 -13.10
CA ASP A 100 -8.37 -36.81 -13.69
C ASP A 100 -8.55 -37.85 -12.56
N GLU A 101 -9.64 -38.61 -12.69
CA GLU A 101 -10.10 -39.70 -11.82
C GLU A 101 -10.76 -39.34 -10.48
N GLY A 102 -12.08 -39.13 -10.56
CA GLY A 102 -13.08 -39.84 -9.75
C GLY A 102 -12.79 -40.08 -8.27
N LEU A 103 -13.25 -39.15 -7.42
CA LEU A 103 -13.65 -39.52 -6.05
C LEU A 103 -14.84 -40.49 -6.14
N LYS A 104 -14.53 -41.79 -6.16
CA LYS A 104 -15.48 -42.84 -5.79
C LYS A 104 -15.79 -42.66 -4.30
N THR A 105 -16.91 -42.01 -4.01
CA THR A 105 -17.66 -42.22 -2.77
C THR A 105 -18.36 -43.57 -2.80
#